data_AF-A0A4V2U8R4-F1
#
_entry.id   AF-A0A4V2U8R4-F1
#
_cell.length_a   1.000
_cell.length_b   1.000
_cell.length_c   1.000
_cell.angle_alpha   90.00
_cell.angle_beta   90.00
_cell.angle_gamma   90.00
#
_symmetry.space_group_name_H-M   'P 1'
#
loop_
_entity.id
_entity.type
_entity.pdbx_description
1 polymer ?
#
loop_
_entity_poly.entity_id
_entity_poly.type
_entity_poly.pdbx_seq_one_letter_code
_entity_poly.pdbx_strand_id
1 'polypeptide(L)'
;MPLHPTWEDLSLRLLLTVIAGAFVGLNREVDGHPAGLRTTILVSVAACITMIQANLLLSTEGKSPVSFTSMDVLRFPLGVLTGVGFIGGGAILRRGNLVTGITIAATLWVTTAIGLCLGGGQ
;
A
#
# COMPACT_ATOMS: atom_id res chain seq x y z
N MET A 1 -8.00 -9.47 15.25
CA MET A 1 -6.56 -9.54 14.90
C MET A 1 -5.77 -9.51 16.19
N PRO A 2 -4.78 -10.40 16.38
CA PRO A 2 -3.95 -10.36 17.58
C PRO A 2 -3.21 -9.02 17.65
N LEU A 3 -3.20 -8.39 18.83
CA LEU A 3 -2.44 -7.16 19.10
C LEU A 3 -0.92 -7.38 18.98
N HIS A 4 -0.50 -8.65 19.01
CA HIS A 4 0.87 -9.09 18.80
C HIS A 4 0.89 -10.09 17.65
N PRO A 5 1.03 -9.64 16.40
CA PRO A 5 1.20 -10.56 15.27
C PRO A 5 2.48 -11.38 15.48
N THR A 6 2.40 -12.67 15.22
CA THR A 6 3.58 -13.54 15.23
C THR A 6 4.44 -13.27 13.99
N TRP A 7 5.70 -13.72 14.01
CA TRP A 7 6.57 -13.65 12.83
C TRP A 7 5.98 -14.41 11.64
N GLU A 8 5.26 -15.50 11.91
CA GLU A 8 4.54 -16.29 10.91
C GLU A 8 3.43 -15.46 10.26
N ASP A 9 2.58 -14.79 11.07
CA ASP A 9 1.54 -13.90 10.56
C ASP A 9 2.10 -12.79 9.68
N LEU A 10 3.20 -12.17 10.12
CA LEU A 10 3.86 -11.09 9.39
C LEU A 10 4.42 -11.58 8.05
N SER A 11 5.08 -12.75 8.06
CA SER A 11 5.62 -13.36 6.85
C SER A 11 4.50 -13.74 5.86
N LEU A 12 3.37 -14.25 6.35
CA LEU A 12 2.23 -14.61 5.53
C LEU A 12 1.61 -13.38 4.87
N ARG A 13 1.40 -12.30 5.62
CA ARG A 13 0.87 -11.03 5.07
C ARG A 13 1.76 -10.47 3.97
N LEU A 14 3.08 -10.45 4.18
CA LEU A 14 4.04 -9.99 3.18
C LEU A 14 4.04 -10.91 1.95
N LEU A 15 4.03 -12.22 2.14
CA LEU A 15 4.02 -13.19 1.05
C LEU A 15 2.73 -13.08 0.22
N LEU A 16 1.57 -12.99 0.86
CA LEU A 16 0.30 -12.74 0.17
C LEU A 16 0.30 -11.40 -0.56
N THR A 17 0.92 -10.37 0.00
CA THR A 17 1.04 -9.04 -0.64
C THR A 17 1.91 -9.10 -1.89
N VAL A 18 3.03 -9.81 -1.84
CA VAL A 18 3.90 -10.02 -3.01
C VAL A 18 3.16 -10.80 -4.09
N ILE A 19 2.45 -11.86 -3.72
CA ILE A 19 1.66 -12.67 -4.67
C ILE A 19 0.57 -11.81 -5.31
N ALA A 20 -0.20 -11.07 -4.53
CA ALA A 20 -1.27 -10.21 -5.05
C ALA A 20 -0.73 -9.10 -5.97
N GLY A 21 0.36 -8.44 -5.55
CA GLY A 21 1.06 -7.44 -6.38
C GLY A 21 1.60 -8.06 -7.67
N ALA A 22 2.12 -9.29 -7.59
CA ALA A 22 2.62 -10.00 -8.75
C ALA A 22 1.51 -10.36 -9.74
N PHE A 23 0.34 -10.82 -9.28
CA PHE A 23 -0.79 -11.12 -10.16
C PHE A 23 -1.24 -9.90 -10.96
N VAL A 24 -1.39 -8.74 -10.30
CA VAL A 24 -1.75 -7.48 -10.98
C VAL A 24 -0.63 -7.04 -11.92
N GLY A 25 0.62 -7.15 -11.46
CA GLY A 25 1.82 -6.75 -12.18
C GLY A 25 2.12 -7.55 -13.44
N LEU A 26 1.91 -8.87 -13.40
CA LEU A 26 2.10 -9.77 -14.53
C LEU A 26 1.15 -9.41 -15.66
N ASN A 27 -0.14 -9.20 -15.36
CA ASN A 27 -1.09 -8.76 -16.38
C ASN A 27 -0.64 -7.43 -17.02
N ARG A 28 -0.19 -6.47 -16.21
CA ARG A 28 0.29 -5.17 -16.71
C ARG A 28 1.53 -5.30 -17.59
N GLU A 29 2.49 -6.13 -17.19
CA GLU A 29 3.76 -6.32 -17.90
C GLU A 29 3.57 -7.06 -19.23
N VAL A 30 2.71 -8.08 -19.27
CA VAL A 30 2.35 -8.80 -20.51
C VAL A 30 1.69 -7.86 -21.52
N ASP A 31 0.82 -6.97 -21.06
CA ASP A 31 0.17 -5.97 -21.90
C ASP A 31 1.08 -4.77 -22.25
N GLY A 32 2.36 -4.79 -21.85
CA GLY A 32 3.34 -3.74 -22.19
C GLY A 32 3.13 -2.40 -21.49
N HIS A 33 2.45 -2.38 -20.34
CA HIS A 33 2.21 -1.13 -19.60
C HIS A 33 3.47 -0.65 -18.86
N PRO A 34 3.71 0.67 -18.77
CA PRO A 34 4.86 1.25 -18.07
C PRO A 34 4.99 0.86 -16.58
N ALA A 35 3.86 0.71 -15.88
CA ALA A 35 3.81 0.22 -14.51
C ALA A 35 3.57 -1.30 -14.51
N GLY A 36 4.65 -2.06 -14.67
CA GLY A 36 4.62 -3.52 -14.72
C GLY A 36 4.78 -4.19 -13.35
N LEU A 37 5.36 -5.40 -13.36
CA LEU A 37 5.51 -6.26 -12.19
C LEU A 37 6.29 -5.63 -11.04
N ARG A 38 7.46 -5.04 -11.32
CA ARG A 38 8.30 -4.45 -10.28
C ARG A 38 7.58 -3.31 -9.55
N THR A 39 6.92 -2.43 -10.29
CA THR A 39 6.24 -1.26 -9.71
C THR A 39 5.07 -1.67 -8.83
N THR A 40 4.25 -2.60 -9.30
CA THR A 40 3.06 -3.07 -8.58
C THR A 40 3.43 -3.80 -7.28
N ILE A 41 4.45 -4.67 -7.30
CA ILE A 41 4.95 -5.35 -6.10
C ILE A 41 5.54 -4.33 -5.10
N LEU A 42 6.37 -3.39 -5.55
CA LEU A 42 6.99 -2.42 -4.63
C LEU A 42 5.94 -1.54 -3.95
N VAL A 43 4.92 -1.10 -4.70
CA VAL A 43 3.84 -0.26 -4.18
C VAL A 43 2.95 -1.05 -3.19
N SER A 44 2.57 -2.30 -3.50
CA SER A 44 1.78 -3.11 -2.57
C SER A 44 2.54 -3.46 -1.30
N VAL A 45 3.83 -3.80 -1.40
CA VAL A 45 4.68 -4.11 -0.25
C VAL A 45 4.90 -2.89 0.63
N ALA A 46 5.16 -1.72 0.06
CA ALA A 46 5.27 -0.48 0.82
C ALA A 46 3.99 -0.20 1.62
N ALA A 47 2.82 -0.34 0.99
CA ALA A 47 1.53 -0.20 1.66
C ALA A 47 1.38 -1.20 2.82
N CYS A 48 1.64 -2.49 2.57
CA CYS A 48 1.55 -3.54 3.59
C CYS A 48 2.45 -3.24 4.81
N ILE A 49 3.72 -2.90 4.58
CA ILE A 49 4.66 -2.57 5.65
C ILE A 49 4.17 -1.37 6.48
N THR A 50 3.66 -0.32 5.84
CA THR A 50 3.16 0.84 6.58
C THR A 50 1.90 0.54 7.40
N MET A 51 1.02 -0.33 6.92
CA MET A 51 -0.15 -0.77 7.71
C MET A 51 0.27 -1.70 8.86
N ILE A 52 1.24 -2.59 8.66
CA ILE A 52 1.82 -3.40 9.73
C ILE A 52 2.43 -2.48 10.80
N GLN A 53 3.21 -1.49 10.39
CA GLN A 53 3.82 -0.52 11.30
C GLN A 53 2.76 0.25 12.08
N ALA A 54 1.67 0.65 11.42
CA ALA A 54 0.53 1.27 12.07
C ALA A 54 -0.08 0.34 13.13
N ASN A 55 -0.38 -0.91 12.79
CA ASN A 55 -0.93 -1.87 13.75
C ASN A 55 -0.02 -2.10 14.97
N LEU A 56 1.29 -2.18 14.77
CA LEU A 56 2.25 -2.35 15.87
C LEU A 56 2.29 -1.13 16.80
N LEU A 57 2.23 0.09 16.24
CA LEU A 57 2.24 1.33 17.01
C LEU A 57 0.94 1.57 17.80
N LEU A 58 -0.21 1.05 17.35
CA LEU A 58 -1.46 1.10 18.13
C LEU A 58 -1.31 0.48 19.53
N SER A 59 -0.46 -0.55 19.68
CA SER A 59 -0.18 -1.15 20.99
C SER A 59 0.61 -0.24 21.96
N THR A 60 1.18 0.85 21.44
CA THR A 60 1.98 1.84 22.20
C THR A 60 1.19 3.09 22.57
N GLU A 61 0.03 3.34 21.95
CA GLU A 61 -0.82 4.53 22.09
C GLU A 61 -1.48 4.74 23.48
N GLY A 62 -1.40 3.77 24.41
CA GLY A 62 -2.23 3.75 25.62
C GLY A 62 -1.52 3.78 26.97
N LYS A 63 -0.20 3.96 27.04
CA LYS A 63 0.56 3.67 28.28
C LYS A 63 0.82 4.83 29.24
N SER A 64 0.39 6.06 28.95
CA SER A 64 0.53 7.16 29.92
C SER A 64 -0.81 7.85 30.18
N PRO A 65 -1.40 7.74 31.39
CA PRO A 65 -2.59 8.49 31.78
C PRO A 65 -2.35 10.01 31.88
N VAL A 66 -1.12 10.47 31.62
CA VAL A 66 -0.64 11.85 31.76
C VAL A 66 -0.30 12.52 30.41
N SER A 67 -0.34 11.77 29.31
CA SER A 67 0.00 12.30 27.98
C SER A 67 -1.24 12.82 27.26
N PHE A 68 -1.31 14.13 27.04
CA PHE A 68 -2.29 14.76 26.15
C PHE A 68 -1.97 14.56 24.65
N THR A 69 -0.85 13.91 24.33
CA THR A 69 -0.42 13.64 22.97
C THR A 69 -0.86 12.23 22.59
N SER A 70 -1.98 12.12 21.86
CA SER A 70 -2.31 10.91 21.10
C SER A 70 -1.50 10.91 19.81
N MET A 71 -0.86 9.79 19.46
CA MET A 71 -0.17 9.67 18.19
C MET A 71 -1.16 9.11 17.16
N ASP A 72 -1.37 9.86 16.09
CA ASP A 72 -2.30 9.47 15.03
C ASP A 72 -1.61 8.46 14.10
N VAL A 73 -1.60 7.21 14.53
CA VAL A 73 -0.91 6.09 13.88
C VAL A 73 -1.44 5.80 12.47
N LEU A 74 -2.70 6.15 12.19
CA LEU A 74 -3.32 5.99 10.86
C LEU A 74 -2.70 6.93 9.80
N ARG A 75 -1.85 7.89 10.21
CA ARG A 75 -1.10 8.74 9.28
C ARG A 75 -0.08 8.00 8.44
N PHE A 76 0.45 6.86 8.91
CA PHE A 76 1.35 6.03 8.12
C PHE A 76 0.69 5.51 6.82
N PRO A 77 -0.40 4.73 6.88
CA PRO A 77 -1.07 4.24 5.68
C PRO A 77 -1.70 5.37 4.85
N LEU A 78 -2.21 6.43 5.49
CA LEU A 78 -2.73 7.61 4.80
C LEU A 78 -1.65 8.33 3.97
N GLY A 79 -0.43 8.44 4.52
CA GLY A 79 0.72 9.01 3.84
C GLY A 79 1.11 8.21 2.59
N VAL A 80 1.10 6.88 2.67
CA VAL A 80 1.36 6.02 1.49
C VAL A 80 0.29 6.19 0.42
N LEU A 81 -0.99 6.20 0.80
CA LEU A 81 -2.08 6.39 -0.15
C LEU A 81 -1.97 7.74 -0.89
N THR A 82 -1.57 8.79 -0.15
CA THR A 82 -1.30 10.12 -0.71
C THR A 82 -0.10 10.10 -1.66
N GLY A 83 1.01 9.47 -1.25
CA GLY A 83 2.23 9.34 -2.07
C GLY A 83 1.98 8.59 -3.38
N VAL A 84 1.21 7.50 -3.35
CA VAL A 84 0.84 6.77 -4.57
C VAL A 84 -0.11 7.60 -5.44
N GLY A 85 -0.99 8.41 -4.86
CA GLY A 85 -1.78 9.39 -5.60
C GLY A 85 -0.92 10.34 -6.44
N PHE A 86 0.22 10.79 -5.90
CA PHE A 86 1.18 11.61 -6.64
C PHE A 86 1.87 10.84 -7.78
N ILE A 87 2.30 9.60 -7.54
CA ILE A 87 2.89 8.73 -8.58
C ILE A 87 1.86 8.47 -9.71
N GLY A 88 0.62 8.18 -9.33
CA GLY A 88 -0.49 7.97 -10.26
C GLY A 88 -0.78 9.22 -11.08
N GLY A 89 -0.86 10.40 -10.45
CA GLY A 89 -1.02 11.67 -11.14
C GLY A 89 0.10 11.96 -12.13
N GLY A 90 1.36 11.67 -11.75
CA GLY A 90 2.52 11.79 -12.63
C GLY A 90 2.51 10.83 -13.84
N ALA A 91 1.77 9.73 -13.76
CA ALA A 91 1.58 8.81 -14.88
C ALA A 91 0.51 9.27 -15.89
N ILE A 92 -0.36 10.21 -15.51
CA ILE A 92 -1.41 10.73 -16.38
C ILE A 92 -0.83 11.80 -17.30
N LEU A 93 -0.85 11.54 -18.60
CA LEU A 93 -0.33 12.46 -19.61
C LEU A 93 -1.47 12.96 -20.49
N ARG A 94 -1.49 14.26 -20.76
CA ARG A 94 -2.45 14.89 -21.68
C ARG A 94 -1.73 15.46 -22.90
N ARG A 95 -2.16 15.06 -24.10
CA ARG A 95 -1.72 15.63 -25.38
C ARG A 95 -2.95 16.05 -26.19
N GLY A 96 -3.25 17.35 -26.18
CA GLY A 96 -4.47 17.90 -26.78
C GLY A 96 -5.74 17.31 -26.12
N ASN A 97 -6.53 16.59 -26.91
CA ASN A 97 -7.75 15.89 -26.46
C ASN A 97 -7.50 14.44 -26.02
N LEU A 98 -6.30 13.89 -26.21
CA LEU A 98 -5.95 12.56 -25.71
C LEU A 98 -5.44 12.63 -24.27
N VAL A 99 -6.01 11.78 -23.41
CA VAL A 99 -5.52 11.54 -22.04
C VAL A 99 -5.11 10.07 -21.94
N THR A 100 -3.89 9.81 -21.49
CA THR A 100 -3.35 8.46 -21.29
C THR A 100 -2.88 8.28 -19.85
N GLY A 101 -2.73 7.04 -19.40
CA GLY A 101 -2.20 6.74 -18.07
C GLY A 101 -3.22 6.73 -16.92
N ILE A 102 -4.50 7.05 -17.18
CA ILE A 102 -5.57 6.96 -16.16
C ILE A 102 -5.66 5.54 -15.57
N THR A 103 -5.67 4.51 -16.42
CA THR A 103 -5.73 3.11 -15.96
C THR A 103 -4.49 2.70 -15.17
N ILE A 104 -3.33 3.27 -15.49
CA ILE A 104 -2.09 3.04 -14.74
C ILE A 104 -2.23 3.61 -13.33
N ALA A 105 -2.66 4.87 -13.22
CA ALA A 105 -2.91 5.53 -11.95
C ALA A 105 -3.93 4.77 -11.09
N ALA A 106 -5.06 4.38 -11.69
CA ALA A 106 -6.08 3.59 -11.01
C ALA A 106 -5.55 2.23 -10.53
N THR A 107 -4.74 1.55 -11.36
CA THR A 107 -4.17 0.25 -10.99
C THR A 107 -3.20 0.37 -9.82
N LEU A 108 -2.31 1.37 -9.83
CA LEU A 108 -1.39 1.59 -8.71
C LEU A 108 -2.13 1.91 -7.42
N TRP A 109 -3.19 2.72 -7.50
CA TRP A 109 -4.02 3.05 -6.35
C TRP A 109 -4.70 1.82 -5.76
N VAL A 110 -5.34 0.98 -6.59
CA VAL A 110 -5.98 -0.26 -6.15
C VAL A 110 -4.95 -1.24 -5.57
N THR A 111 -3.80 -1.38 -6.20
CA THR A 111 -2.70 -2.24 -5.72
C THR A 111 -2.19 -1.80 -4.34
N THR A 112 -2.17 -0.50 -4.09
CA THR A 112 -1.87 0.07 -2.76
C THR A 112 -2.92 -0.31 -1.75
N ALA A 113 -4.20 -0.15 -2.07
CA ALA A 113 -5.31 -0.51 -1.19
C ALA A 113 -5.28 -2.01 -0.82
N ILE A 114 -4.99 -2.89 -1.78
CA ILE A 114 -4.80 -4.33 -1.53
C ILE A 114 -3.67 -4.57 -0.53
N GLY A 115 -2.51 -3.90 -0.71
CA GLY A 115 -1.40 -3.99 0.23
C GLY A 115 -1.77 -3.50 1.63
N LEU A 116 -2.54 -2.42 1.75
CA LEU A 116 -3.06 -1.94 3.05
C LEU A 116 -3.98 -2.98 3.71
N CYS A 117 -4.90 -3.59 2.96
CA CYS A 117 -5.78 -4.63 3.49
C CYS A 117 -5.00 -5.82 4.05
N LEU A 118 -4.05 -6.35 3.27
CA LEU A 118 -3.22 -7.48 3.66
C LEU A 118 -2.28 -7.14 4.82
N GLY A 119 -1.71 -5.93 4.86
CA GLY A 119 -0.93 -5.45 6.01
C GLY A 119 -1.80 -5.30 7.27
N GLY A 120 -3.06 -4.92 7.09
CA GLY A 120 -4.10 -4.95 8.12
C GLY A 120 -4.30 -6.36 8.67
N GLY A 121 -4.19 -7.37 7.80
CA GLY A 121 -4.49 -8.78 8.08
C GLY A 121 -5.92 -9.17 7.71
N GLN A 122 -6.55 -8.39 6.83
CA GLN A 122 -7.85 -8.66 6.22
C GLN A 122 -7.65 -9.67 5.08
#